data_AF-A0A846D8T9-F1
#
_entry.id   AF-A0A846D8T9-F1
#
_cell.length_a   1.000
_cell.length_b   1.000
_cell.length_c   1.000
_cell.angle_alpha   90.00
_cell.angle_beta   90.00
_cell.angle_gamma   90.00
#
_symmetry.space_group_name_H-M   'P 1'
#
loop_
_entity.id
_entity.type
_entity.pdbx_description
1 polymer ?
#
loop_
_entity_poly.entity_id
_entity_poly.type
_entity_poly.pdbx_seq_one_letter_code
_entity_poly.pdbx_strand_id
1 'polypeptide(L)'
;MFDELLTIPNLLPKISGDGQHGIDSQTVRNWQNILGNEKAKVDNLEMVLAVVGIMKAGKSTTINAISGSEILPNRNQPMTTLPTLIRHCQGKKDPVLSFVKRQPVEEMVNEVKKKLVELKLNDNLNMVNLNNEKDGQGLINQILNNNYGFFKEHYEGQKQIFKFLQKLNDLVRLAQDPLIDIEFPIEKYENINDLPFIEVEFTHLANFQEVDRGTISLLDTPGPNEYGQGDKLRKILEAQIARASAVLMIVNYNNLKCEAEGEIRERLEGQAGLISDRLFTIVNKFDQKDANSMDENEVKQYVATTLMQGNISQERVYPASARNGYLANRAKQEIEKNGYLPDDDEQGWIDDFGKIAFG
;
A
#
# COMPACT_ATOMS: atom_id res chain seq x y z
N MET A 1 -32.94 10.18 5.47
CA MET A 1 -33.86 9.47 6.37
C MET A 1 -33.14 8.72 7.49
N PHE A 2 -32.31 7.68 7.25
CA PHE A 2 -31.62 6.98 8.35
C PHE A 2 -30.50 7.79 9.01
N ASP A 3 -29.71 8.54 8.23
CA ASP A 3 -28.68 9.43 8.78
C ASP A 3 -29.26 10.61 9.56
N GLU A 4 -30.44 11.09 9.17
CA GLU A 4 -31.20 12.11 9.91
C GLU A 4 -31.67 11.56 11.26
N LEU A 5 -32.12 10.30 11.31
CA LEU A 5 -32.48 9.64 12.58
C LEU A 5 -31.28 9.55 13.54
N LEU A 6 -30.07 9.27 13.04
CA LEU A 6 -28.84 9.19 13.85
C LEU A 6 -28.35 10.54 14.39
N THR A 7 -28.91 11.67 13.92
CA THR A 7 -28.65 13.00 14.48
C THR A 7 -29.57 13.38 15.64
N ILE A 8 -30.63 12.60 15.88
CA ILE A 8 -31.57 12.84 16.97
C ILE A 8 -30.86 12.55 18.31
N PRO A 9 -30.77 13.54 19.22
CA PRO A 9 -30.12 13.37 20.51
C PRO A 9 -30.80 12.25 21.31
N ASN A 10 -30.00 11.38 21.94
CA ASN A 10 -30.46 10.28 22.80
C ASN A 10 -31.38 9.23 22.15
N LEU A 11 -31.45 9.16 20.81
CA LEU A 11 -32.15 8.05 20.13
C LEU A 11 -31.50 6.69 20.45
N LEU A 12 -30.18 6.69 20.62
CA LEU A 12 -29.34 5.53 20.89
C LEU A 12 -28.42 5.82 22.08
N PRO A 13 -28.85 5.53 23.32
CA PRO A 13 -28.07 5.84 24.52
C PRO A 13 -26.86 4.89 24.67
N LYS A 14 -25.71 5.46 25.06
CA LYS A 14 -24.46 4.70 25.34
C LYS A 14 -24.58 3.67 26.47
N ILE A 15 -25.53 3.87 27.39
CA ILE A 15 -25.74 3.03 28.56
C ILE A 15 -27.24 2.73 28.61
N SER A 16 -27.59 1.46 28.51
CA SER A 16 -28.95 1.00 28.77
C SER A 16 -29.23 1.02 30.28
N GLY A 17 -30.50 1.18 30.68
CA GLY A 17 -30.90 1.28 32.10
C GLY A 17 -30.43 0.12 33.00
N ASP A 18 -30.02 -1.00 32.40
CA ASP A 18 -29.54 -2.21 33.08
C ASP A 18 -28.00 -2.34 33.14
N GLY A 19 -27.24 -1.28 32.81
CA GLY A 19 -25.78 -1.29 32.93
C GLY A 19 -25.04 -2.05 31.82
N GLN A 20 -25.74 -2.50 30.78
CA GLN A 20 -25.11 -3.03 29.56
C GLN A 20 -24.72 -1.89 28.60
N HIS A 21 -23.61 -2.07 27.88
CA HIS A 21 -23.16 -1.16 26.81
C HIS A 21 -24.27 -1.03 25.77
N GLY A 22 -24.89 0.14 25.69
CA GLY A 22 -25.90 0.44 24.69
C GLY A 22 -25.25 0.64 23.33
N ILE A 23 -25.97 0.30 22.26
CA ILE A 23 -25.54 0.60 20.90
C ILE A 23 -25.65 2.11 20.73
N ASP A 24 -24.53 2.81 20.60
CA ASP A 24 -24.50 4.25 20.39
C ASP A 24 -24.50 4.64 18.91
N SER A 25 -24.81 5.89 18.61
CA SER A 25 -24.88 6.40 17.24
C SER A 25 -23.54 6.26 16.50
N GLN A 26 -22.40 6.22 17.20
CA GLN A 26 -21.09 6.05 16.59
C GLN A 26 -20.88 4.60 16.12
N THR A 27 -21.29 3.64 16.93
CA THR A 27 -21.25 2.21 16.63
C THR A 27 -22.13 1.89 15.41
N VAL A 28 -23.33 2.49 15.35
CA VAL A 28 -24.21 2.32 14.18
C VAL A 28 -23.62 2.92 12.91
N ARG A 29 -22.99 4.12 12.98
CA ARG A 29 -22.28 4.70 11.83
C ARG A 29 -21.14 3.80 11.36
N ASN A 30 -20.36 3.23 12.29
CA ASN A 30 -19.31 2.28 11.95
C ASN A 30 -19.87 1.04 11.26
N TRP A 31 -20.99 0.49 11.73
CA TRP A 31 -21.67 -0.64 11.06
C TRP A 31 -22.20 -0.27 9.67
N GLN A 32 -22.78 0.93 9.49
CA GLN A 32 -23.19 1.41 8.17
C GLN A 32 -22.00 1.48 7.20
N ASN A 33 -20.86 2.02 7.65
CA ASN A 33 -19.64 2.07 6.84
C ASN A 33 -19.14 0.66 6.49
N ILE A 34 -19.17 -0.28 7.44
CA ILE A 34 -18.79 -1.68 7.18
C ILE A 34 -19.74 -2.30 6.15
N LEU A 35 -21.05 -2.22 6.36
CA LEU A 35 -22.06 -2.80 5.47
C LEU A 35 -22.05 -2.17 4.08
N GLY A 36 -21.82 -0.86 3.98
CA GLY A 36 -21.68 -0.17 2.69
C GLY A 36 -20.47 -0.68 1.89
N ASN A 37 -19.33 -0.87 2.57
CA ASN A 37 -18.14 -1.45 1.95
C ASN A 37 -18.38 -2.92 1.54
N GLU A 38 -19.00 -3.74 2.41
CA GLU A 38 -19.31 -5.14 2.08
C GLU A 38 -20.32 -5.26 0.93
N LYS A 39 -21.32 -4.39 0.87
CA LYS A 39 -22.26 -4.32 -0.25
C LYS A 39 -21.52 -4.08 -1.57
N ALA A 40 -20.62 -3.10 -1.63
CA ALA A 40 -19.86 -2.81 -2.85
C ALA A 40 -18.98 -4.00 -3.28
N LYS A 41 -18.37 -4.72 -2.33
CA LYS A 41 -17.59 -5.92 -2.62
C LYS A 41 -18.45 -7.06 -3.15
N VAL A 42 -19.64 -7.26 -2.59
CA VAL A 42 -20.57 -8.32 -3.04
C VAL A 42 -21.17 -7.97 -4.40
N ASP A 43 -21.54 -6.71 -4.61
CA ASP A 43 -22.12 -6.23 -5.87
C ASP A 43 -21.11 -6.36 -7.04
N ASN A 44 -19.83 -6.07 -6.78
CA ASN A 44 -18.74 -6.17 -7.77
C ASN A 44 -17.96 -7.49 -7.72
N LEU A 45 -18.29 -8.39 -6.78
CA LEU A 45 -17.53 -9.58 -6.41
C LEU A 45 -16.01 -9.31 -6.36
N GLU A 46 -15.66 -8.23 -5.67
CA GLU A 46 -14.29 -7.75 -5.57
C GLU A 46 -13.57 -8.44 -4.39
N MET A 47 -12.57 -9.25 -4.72
CA MET A 47 -11.63 -9.81 -3.76
C MET A 47 -10.50 -8.81 -3.51
N VAL A 48 -10.39 -8.32 -2.29
CA VAL A 48 -9.31 -7.40 -1.88
C VAL A 48 -8.25 -8.17 -1.11
N LEU A 49 -7.04 -8.25 -1.66
CA LEU A 49 -5.85 -8.82 -1.00
C LEU A 49 -5.00 -7.69 -0.42
N ALA A 50 -4.96 -7.55 0.91
CA ALA A 50 -4.11 -6.57 1.57
C ALA A 50 -2.67 -7.07 1.64
N VAL A 51 -1.73 -6.30 1.07
CA VAL A 51 -0.32 -6.66 1.04
C VAL A 51 0.42 -5.90 2.12
N VAL A 52 0.80 -6.62 3.18
CA VAL A 52 1.47 -6.07 4.36
C VAL A 52 2.91 -6.55 4.36
N GLY A 53 3.86 -5.66 4.62
CA GLY A 53 5.27 -6.05 4.73
C GLY A 53 5.99 -5.24 5.79
N ILE A 54 6.93 -5.86 6.47
CA ILE A 54 7.94 -5.15 7.26
C ILE A 54 8.94 -4.46 6.32
N MET A 55 9.72 -3.53 6.85
CA MET A 55 10.60 -2.68 6.05
C MET A 55 11.49 -3.46 5.09
N LYS A 56 11.63 -2.96 3.85
CA LYS A 56 12.53 -3.51 2.82
C LYS A 56 12.34 -5.01 2.57
N ALA A 57 11.19 -5.57 2.93
CA ALA A 57 10.82 -6.94 2.63
C ALA A 57 10.51 -7.16 1.14
N GLY A 58 10.41 -6.09 0.35
CA GLY A 58 10.19 -6.14 -1.10
C GLY A 58 8.71 -6.12 -1.50
N LYS A 59 7.85 -5.49 -0.68
CA LYS A 59 6.40 -5.37 -0.91
C LYS A 59 6.03 -4.89 -2.32
N SER A 60 6.51 -3.72 -2.72
CA SER A 60 6.23 -3.15 -4.04
C SER A 60 6.75 -4.03 -5.17
N THR A 61 7.92 -4.66 -4.98
CA THR A 61 8.46 -5.65 -5.94
C THR A 61 7.56 -6.86 -6.07
N THR A 62 7.04 -7.40 -4.96
CA THR A 62 6.09 -8.52 -4.98
C THR A 62 4.78 -8.13 -5.67
N ILE A 63 4.27 -6.93 -5.41
CA ILE A 63 3.06 -6.43 -6.09
C ILE A 63 3.28 -6.34 -7.60
N ASN A 64 4.39 -5.76 -8.04
CA ASN A 64 4.75 -5.68 -9.46
C ASN A 64 4.96 -7.07 -10.08
N ALA A 65 5.51 -8.02 -9.32
CA ALA A 65 5.64 -9.40 -9.78
C ALA A 65 4.27 -10.09 -9.94
N ILE A 66 3.33 -9.90 -9.00
CA ILE A 66 1.98 -10.48 -9.06
C ILE A 66 1.18 -9.89 -10.22
N SER A 67 1.18 -8.55 -10.37
CA SER A 67 0.51 -7.90 -11.49
C SER A 67 1.13 -8.26 -12.85
N GLY A 68 2.42 -8.61 -12.85
CA GLY A 68 3.21 -8.88 -14.03
C GLY A 68 3.72 -7.62 -14.73
N SER A 69 3.41 -6.43 -14.22
CA SER A 69 3.83 -5.14 -14.77
C SER A 69 4.35 -4.21 -13.68
N GLU A 70 5.23 -3.28 -14.06
CA GLU A 70 5.79 -2.31 -13.12
C GLU A 70 4.79 -1.18 -12.85
N ILE A 71 3.96 -1.34 -11.81
CA ILE A 71 2.83 -0.43 -11.50
C ILE A 71 3.14 0.51 -10.34
N LEU A 72 3.92 0.02 -9.37
CA LEU A 72 4.40 0.81 -8.26
C LEU A 72 5.88 1.12 -8.45
N PRO A 73 6.33 2.34 -8.10
CA PRO A 73 7.75 2.65 -8.10
C PRO A 73 8.48 1.73 -7.11
N ASN A 74 9.69 1.30 -7.49
CA ASN A 74 10.58 0.51 -6.63
C ASN A 74 11.85 1.32 -6.33
N ARG A 75 12.00 1.82 -5.09
CA ARG A 75 13.17 2.55 -4.58
C ARG A 75 13.49 2.05 -3.18
N ASN A 76 14.71 2.32 -2.72
CA ASN A 76 15.15 2.00 -1.36
C ASN A 76 14.48 2.85 -0.26
N GLN A 77 13.79 3.93 -0.63
CA GLN A 77 13.07 4.81 0.29
C GLN A 77 11.60 4.40 0.41
N PRO A 78 10.97 4.61 1.59
CA PRO A 78 9.55 4.35 1.78
C PRO A 78 8.70 5.21 0.83
N MET A 79 7.68 4.62 0.19
CA MET A 79 6.91 5.26 -0.89
C MET A 79 5.39 5.22 -0.70
N THR A 80 4.87 4.52 0.31
CA THR A 80 3.42 4.36 0.48
C THR A 80 2.93 5.17 1.68
N THR A 81 2.57 6.44 1.49
CA THR A 81 1.98 7.23 2.60
C THR A 81 0.47 7.12 2.69
N LEU A 82 -0.19 7.01 1.54
CA LEU A 82 -1.60 6.70 1.44
C LEU A 82 -1.73 5.30 0.82
N PRO A 83 -2.53 4.39 1.41
CA PRO A 83 -2.75 3.09 0.81
C PRO A 83 -3.27 3.23 -0.62
N THR A 84 -2.78 2.39 -1.54
CA THR A 84 -3.14 2.45 -2.96
C THR A 84 -3.72 1.11 -3.39
N LEU A 85 -4.89 1.13 -4.00
CA LEU A 85 -5.53 -0.07 -4.54
C LEU A 85 -5.05 -0.31 -5.96
N ILE A 86 -4.79 -1.56 -6.33
CA ILE A 86 -4.43 -1.94 -7.70
C ILE A 86 -5.43 -2.99 -8.15
N ARG A 87 -6.30 -2.61 -9.07
CA ARG A 87 -7.44 -3.40 -9.52
C ARG A 87 -7.16 -4.01 -10.88
N HIS A 88 -7.39 -5.32 -10.99
CA HIS A 88 -7.41 -6.00 -12.27
C HIS A 88 -8.51 -5.44 -13.17
N CYS A 89 -8.17 -5.00 -14.37
CA CYS A 89 -9.13 -4.58 -15.38
C CYS A 89 -8.78 -5.23 -16.73
N GLN A 90 -9.61 -6.16 -17.20
CA GLN A 90 -9.36 -6.90 -18.43
C GLN A 90 -9.25 -5.95 -19.64
N GLY A 91 -8.28 -6.19 -20.52
CA GLY A 91 -8.01 -5.37 -21.70
C GLY A 91 -7.29 -4.03 -21.41
N LYS A 92 -7.10 -3.64 -20.15
CA LYS A 92 -6.45 -2.38 -19.78
C LYS A 92 -4.93 -2.56 -19.66
N LYS A 93 -4.24 -2.54 -20.80
CA LYS A 93 -2.77 -2.75 -20.86
C LYS A 93 -1.97 -1.63 -20.22
N ASP A 94 -2.37 -0.37 -20.44
CA ASP A 94 -1.73 0.78 -19.82
C ASP A 94 -2.41 1.11 -18.48
N PRO A 95 -1.65 1.25 -17.39
CA PRO A 95 -2.21 1.52 -16.08
C PRO A 95 -2.81 2.93 -16.02
N VAL A 96 -3.94 3.07 -15.34
CA VAL A 96 -4.57 4.37 -15.07
C VAL A 96 -4.82 4.50 -13.59
N LEU A 97 -4.24 5.53 -12.97
CA LEU A 97 -4.52 5.89 -11.59
C LEU A 97 -5.66 6.90 -11.53
N SER A 98 -6.65 6.63 -10.69
CA SER A 98 -7.74 7.53 -10.35
C SER A 98 -7.68 7.92 -8.88
N PHE A 99 -7.76 9.23 -8.60
CA PHE A 99 -7.82 9.77 -7.24
C PHE A 99 -8.91 10.83 -7.13
N VAL A 100 -10.14 10.36 -6.86
CA VAL A 100 -11.35 11.19 -6.85
C VAL A 100 -11.40 12.11 -5.63
N LYS A 101 -11.11 11.57 -4.43
CA LYS A 101 -11.19 12.32 -3.17
C LYS A 101 -9.91 13.10 -2.89
N ARG A 102 -9.50 13.95 -3.83
CA ARG A 102 -8.28 14.75 -3.75
C ARG A 102 -8.36 15.98 -2.85
N GLN A 103 -9.58 16.50 -2.62
CA GLN A 103 -9.82 17.75 -1.89
C GLN A 103 -9.11 17.83 -0.51
N PRO A 104 -9.14 16.80 0.37
CA PRO A 104 -8.47 16.90 1.67
C PRO A 104 -6.96 17.09 1.53
N VAL A 105 -6.31 16.43 0.56
CA VAL A 105 -4.87 16.64 0.32
C VAL A 105 -4.61 18.06 -0.18
N GLU A 106 -5.48 18.60 -1.03
CA GLU A 106 -5.36 19.96 -1.56
C GLU A 106 -5.51 21.02 -0.47
N GLU A 107 -6.42 20.82 0.49
CA GLU A 107 -6.56 21.66 1.68
C GLU A 107 -5.28 21.66 2.51
N MET A 108 -4.72 20.48 2.78
CA MET A 108 -3.43 20.35 3.49
C MET A 108 -2.28 21.06 2.75
N VAL A 109 -2.20 20.94 1.42
CA VAL A 109 -1.17 21.63 0.61
C VAL A 109 -1.26 23.15 0.80
N ASN A 110 -2.47 23.69 0.88
CA ASN A 110 -2.68 25.12 1.11
C ASN A 110 -2.19 25.57 2.49
N GLU A 111 -2.33 24.73 3.52
CA GLU A 111 -1.78 24.99 4.85
C GLU A 111 -0.25 24.92 4.86
N VAL A 112 0.33 23.88 4.23
CA VAL A 112 1.78 23.73 4.05
C VAL A 112 2.35 24.94 3.35
N LYS A 113 1.68 25.43 2.31
CA LYS A 113 2.09 26.64 1.61
C LYS A 113 2.16 27.87 2.52
N LYS A 114 1.15 28.10 3.38
CA LYS A 114 1.16 29.23 4.32
C LYS A 114 2.39 29.17 5.22
N LYS A 115 2.69 27.98 5.76
CA LYS A 115 3.89 27.74 6.58
C LYS A 115 5.19 27.97 5.82
N LEU A 116 5.31 27.47 4.60
CA LEU A 116 6.48 27.71 3.77
C LEU A 116 6.71 29.19 3.46
N VAL A 117 5.64 29.97 3.26
CA VAL A 117 5.74 31.43 3.07
C VAL A 117 6.26 32.11 4.34
N GLU A 118 5.75 31.73 5.52
CA GLU A 118 6.24 32.23 6.82
C GLU A 118 7.74 31.91 7.01
N LEU A 119 8.15 30.67 6.74
CA LEU A 119 9.54 30.22 6.85
C LEU A 119 10.46 30.95 5.86
N LYS A 120 9.97 31.24 4.65
CA LYS A 120 10.72 32.00 3.64
C LYS A 120 10.92 33.46 4.06
N LEU A 121 9.93 34.09 4.71
CA LEU A 121 10.06 35.46 5.21
C LEU A 121 11.05 35.57 6.37
N ASN A 122 11.22 34.49 7.14
CA ASN A 122 12.12 34.42 8.29
C ASN A 122 13.51 33.82 7.94
N ASP A 123 13.84 33.65 6.65
CA ASP A 123 15.09 33.03 6.16
C ASP A 123 15.37 31.60 6.69
N ASN A 124 14.33 30.90 7.16
CA ASN A 124 14.44 29.56 7.75
C ASN A 124 14.13 28.42 6.76
N LEU A 125 13.88 28.72 5.48
CA LEU A 125 13.54 27.72 4.47
C LEU A 125 14.66 26.66 4.30
N ASN A 126 15.92 27.05 4.51
CA ASN A 126 17.08 26.17 4.43
C ASN A 126 17.14 25.12 5.56
N MET A 127 16.36 25.30 6.62
CA MET A 127 16.29 24.36 7.74
C MET A 127 15.25 23.24 7.52
N VAL A 128 14.39 23.36 6.51
CA VAL A 128 13.42 22.31 6.14
C VAL A 128 14.18 21.13 5.55
N ASN A 129 13.95 19.92 6.07
CA ASN A 129 14.77 18.75 5.74
C ASN A 129 14.74 18.42 4.25
N LEU A 130 13.56 18.45 3.63
CA LEU A 130 13.39 18.20 2.20
C LEU A 130 14.04 19.26 1.30
N ASN A 131 14.32 20.47 1.82
CA ASN A 131 15.01 21.50 1.03
C ASN A 131 16.49 21.13 0.77
N ASN A 132 17.02 20.12 1.47
CA ASN A 132 18.36 19.58 1.23
C ASN A 132 18.39 18.52 0.11
N GLU A 133 17.22 18.05 -0.34
CA GLU A 133 17.08 17.10 -1.44
C GLU A 133 16.76 17.85 -2.75
N LYS A 134 17.41 17.50 -3.87
CA LYS A 134 17.15 18.15 -5.17
C LYS A 134 15.67 18.09 -5.58
N ASP A 135 15.04 16.94 -5.38
CA ASP A 135 13.62 16.72 -5.71
C ASP A 135 12.70 17.52 -4.76
N GLY A 136 13.06 17.61 -3.47
CA GLY A 136 12.33 18.39 -2.46
C GLY A 136 12.39 19.90 -2.68
N GLN A 137 13.52 20.45 -3.15
CA GLN A 137 13.60 21.85 -3.59
C GLN A 137 12.63 22.15 -4.74
N GLY A 138 12.52 21.22 -5.69
CA GLY A 138 11.57 21.31 -6.79
C GLY A 138 10.12 21.38 -6.29
N LEU A 139 9.78 20.52 -5.33
CA LEU A 139 8.46 20.48 -4.70
C LEU A 139 8.12 21.79 -3.97
N ILE A 140 9.01 22.26 -3.09
CA ILE A 140 8.83 23.49 -2.31
C ILE A 140 8.64 24.70 -3.24
N ASN A 141 9.46 24.80 -4.27
CA ASN A 141 9.33 25.88 -5.27
C ASN A 141 8.01 25.80 -6.06
N GLN A 142 7.54 24.59 -6.39
CA GLN A 142 6.24 24.41 -7.04
C GLN A 142 5.09 24.89 -6.14
N ILE A 143 5.12 24.54 -4.84
CA ILE A 143 4.11 24.95 -3.85
C ILE A 143 4.11 26.48 -3.67
N LEU A 144 5.28 27.09 -3.49
CA LEU A 144 5.42 28.54 -3.30
C LEU A 144 4.94 29.34 -4.52
N ASN A 145 5.25 28.87 -5.73
CA ASN A 145 4.96 29.58 -6.98
C ASN A 145 3.55 29.31 -7.54
N ASN A 146 2.65 28.64 -6.82
CA ASN A 146 1.34 28.17 -7.31
C ASN A 146 1.42 27.21 -8.52
N ASN A 147 2.60 26.69 -8.84
CA ASN A 147 2.83 25.79 -9.96
C ASN A 147 2.69 24.31 -9.58
N TYR A 148 2.36 24.03 -8.31
CA TYR A 148 2.06 22.68 -7.84
C TYR A 148 0.89 22.06 -8.62
N GLY A 149 -0.05 22.90 -9.08
CA GLY A 149 -1.26 22.48 -9.77
C GLY A 149 -2.25 21.81 -8.82
N PHE A 150 -3.51 21.71 -9.24
CA PHE A 150 -4.46 20.81 -8.59
C PHE A 150 -4.09 19.37 -8.95
N PHE A 151 -4.32 18.43 -8.02
CA PHE A 151 -4.19 17.02 -8.37
C PHE A 151 -5.15 16.74 -9.52
N LYS A 152 -4.66 16.09 -10.57
CA LYS A 152 -5.54 15.54 -11.58
C LYS A 152 -6.32 14.40 -10.95
N GLU A 153 -7.54 14.22 -11.41
CA GLU A 153 -8.33 13.05 -11.03
C GLU A 153 -7.77 11.77 -11.65
N HIS A 154 -7.15 11.87 -12.85
CA HIS A 154 -6.67 10.73 -13.63
C HIS A 154 -5.20 10.93 -14.06
N TYR A 155 -4.41 9.86 -13.97
CA TYR A 155 -3.03 9.79 -14.47
C TYR A 155 -2.84 8.53 -15.31
N GLU A 156 -2.41 8.70 -16.55
CA GLU A 156 -2.28 7.60 -17.52
C GLU A 156 -0.81 7.22 -17.74
N GLY A 157 -0.57 5.91 -17.69
CA GLY A 157 0.74 5.31 -17.93
C GLY A 157 1.66 5.39 -16.71
N GLN A 158 2.59 4.43 -16.66
CA GLN A 158 3.51 4.21 -15.54
C GLN A 158 4.25 5.49 -15.11
N LYS A 159 4.81 6.24 -16.07
CA LYS A 159 5.61 7.44 -15.79
C LYS A 159 4.82 8.53 -15.07
N GLN A 160 3.54 8.73 -15.39
CA GLN A 160 2.71 9.74 -14.72
C GLN A 160 2.29 9.27 -13.33
N ILE A 161 1.90 8.00 -13.21
CA ILE A 161 1.53 7.37 -11.94
C ILE A 161 2.69 7.43 -10.95
N PHE A 162 3.90 7.06 -11.37
CA PHE A 162 5.09 7.08 -10.51
C PHE A 162 5.39 8.49 -10.01
N LYS A 163 5.34 9.48 -10.92
CA LYS A 163 5.54 10.88 -10.54
C LYS A 163 4.47 11.36 -9.55
N PHE A 164 3.21 10.95 -9.71
CA PHE A 164 2.15 11.30 -8.79
C PHE A 164 2.36 10.67 -7.41
N LEU A 165 2.62 9.37 -7.33
CA LEU A 165 2.84 8.66 -6.06
C LEU A 165 4.07 9.20 -5.32
N GLN A 166 5.16 9.48 -6.04
CA GLN A 166 6.35 10.14 -5.48
C GLN A 166 6.01 11.51 -4.91
N LYS A 167 5.33 12.36 -5.69
CA LYS A 167 4.90 13.68 -5.24
C LYS A 167 4.00 13.63 -4.02
N LEU A 168 3.08 12.66 -3.96
CA LEU A 168 2.19 12.49 -2.81
C LEU A 168 2.99 12.11 -1.56
N ASN A 169 3.96 11.20 -1.68
CA ASN A 169 4.81 10.83 -0.56
C ASN A 169 5.66 12.01 -0.06
N ASP A 170 6.35 12.69 -0.96
CA ASP A 170 7.20 13.84 -0.61
C ASP A 170 6.39 14.97 0.02
N LEU A 171 5.14 15.17 -0.42
CA LEU A 171 4.22 16.11 0.19
C LEU A 171 3.93 15.75 1.65
N VAL A 172 3.66 14.48 1.95
CA VAL A 172 3.41 14.09 3.36
C VAL A 172 4.68 14.20 4.19
N ARG A 173 5.84 13.81 3.65
CA ARG A 173 7.13 14.02 4.30
C ARG A 173 7.36 15.51 4.61
N LEU A 174 6.96 16.40 3.70
CA LEU A 174 7.06 17.85 3.89
C LEU A 174 6.09 18.34 4.98
N ALA A 175 4.84 17.89 4.94
CA ALA A 175 3.85 18.26 5.94
C ALA A 175 4.28 17.87 7.36
N GLN A 176 4.97 16.74 7.50
CA GLN A 176 5.51 16.22 8.75
C GLN A 176 6.85 16.83 9.19
N ASP A 177 7.45 17.72 8.39
CA ASP A 177 8.69 18.37 8.80
C ASP A 177 8.45 19.14 10.12
N PRO A 178 9.35 19.07 11.12
CA PRO A 178 9.15 19.72 12.43
C PRO A 178 8.91 21.23 12.36
N LEU A 179 9.31 21.90 11.28
CA LEU A 179 9.08 23.33 11.07
C LEU A 179 7.72 23.64 10.43
N ILE A 180 7.07 22.63 9.85
CA ILE A 180 5.77 22.74 9.17
C ILE A 180 4.67 22.17 10.06
N ASP A 181 4.85 20.94 10.57
CA ASP A 181 4.00 20.26 11.54
C ASP A 181 2.50 20.31 11.20
N ILE A 182 2.17 19.87 10.00
CA ILE A 182 0.79 19.78 9.50
C ILE A 182 0.41 18.31 9.38
N GLU A 183 -0.69 17.95 10.04
CA GLU A 183 -1.20 16.60 10.04
C GLU A 183 -1.79 16.22 8.67
N PHE A 184 -1.51 15.01 8.19
CA PHE A 184 -2.13 14.51 6.97
C PHE A 184 -3.57 14.07 7.28
N PRO A 185 -4.56 14.39 6.42
CA PRO A 185 -5.98 14.14 6.69
C PRO A 185 -6.36 12.66 6.48
N ILE A 186 -5.63 11.74 7.09
CA ILE A 186 -5.79 10.29 6.91
C ILE A 186 -7.20 9.82 7.26
N GLU A 187 -7.82 10.40 8.28
CA GLU A 187 -9.20 10.13 8.74
C GLU A 187 -10.26 10.36 7.64
N LYS A 188 -9.95 11.13 6.59
CA LYS A 188 -10.84 11.33 5.45
C LYS A 188 -10.82 10.16 4.47
N TYR A 189 -9.94 9.17 4.64
CA TYR A 189 -9.70 8.05 3.73
C TYR A 189 -9.98 6.68 4.37
N GLU A 190 -10.97 6.61 5.26
CA GLU A 190 -11.33 5.35 5.92
C GLU A 190 -12.01 4.33 4.99
N ASN A 191 -12.67 4.77 3.91
CA ASN A 191 -13.30 3.86 2.96
C ASN A 191 -12.34 3.49 1.84
N ILE A 192 -12.42 2.24 1.37
CA ILE A 192 -11.54 1.76 0.31
C ILE A 192 -11.72 2.54 -1.00
N ASN A 193 -12.94 3.05 -1.25
CA ASN A 193 -13.28 3.87 -2.42
C ASN A 193 -12.78 5.31 -2.33
N ASP A 194 -12.33 5.76 -1.14
CA ASP A 194 -11.72 7.07 -0.97
C ASP A 194 -10.23 7.07 -1.38
N LEU A 195 -9.61 5.88 -1.41
CA LEU A 195 -8.19 5.69 -1.71
C LEU A 195 -7.91 5.86 -3.21
N PRO A 196 -6.67 6.25 -3.58
CA PRO A 196 -6.24 6.17 -4.96
C PRO A 196 -6.27 4.71 -5.42
N PHE A 197 -6.80 4.48 -6.62
CA PHE A 197 -6.80 3.16 -7.24
C PHE A 197 -6.16 3.20 -8.62
N ILE A 198 -5.48 2.12 -8.98
CA ILE A 198 -4.83 1.92 -10.27
C ILE A 198 -5.52 0.76 -10.97
N GLU A 199 -6.05 0.99 -12.17
CA GLU A 199 -6.63 -0.07 -12.98
C GLU A 199 -5.65 -0.50 -14.07
N VAL A 200 -5.42 -1.80 -14.15
CA VAL A 200 -4.51 -2.41 -15.13
C VAL A 200 -4.81 -3.90 -15.24
N GLU A 201 -4.57 -4.47 -16.41
CA GLU A 201 -4.69 -5.90 -16.62
C GLU A 201 -3.51 -6.64 -15.97
N PHE A 202 -3.83 -7.56 -15.07
CA PHE A 202 -2.83 -8.47 -14.51
C PHE A 202 -2.47 -9.52 -15.56
N THR A 203 -1.19 -9.63 -15.87
CA THR A 203 -0.72 -10.46 -16.99
C THR A 203 -1.07 -11.93 -16.80
N HIS A 204 -0.94 -12.43 -15.59
CA HIS A 204 -1.30 -13.82 -15.24
C HIS A 204 -2.80 -14.10 -15.34
N LEU A 205 -3.64 -13.06 -15.30
CA LEU A 205 -5.09 -13.17 -15.40
C LEU A 205 -5.61 -12.90 -16.82
N ALA A 206 -4.79 -12.35 -17.72
CA ALA A 206 -5.19 -11.94 -19.07
C ALA A 206 -5.77 -13.09 -19.92
N ASN A 207 -5.31 -14.33 -19.68
CA ASN A 207 -5.74 -15.52 -20.43
C ASN A 207 -6.95 -16.23 -19.81
N PHE A 208 -7.44 -15.78 -18.64
CA PHE A 208 -8.65 -16.31 -18.06
C PHE A 208 -9.85 -15.66 -18.75
N GLN A 209 -10.36 -16.32 -19.79
CA GLN A 209 -11.53 -15.88 -20.56
C GLN A 209 -12.86 -15.97 -19.76
N GLU A 210 -12.85 -16.65 -18.61
CA GLU A 210 -14.01 -16.84 -17.74
C GLU A 210 -13.67 -16.51 -16.28
N VAL A 211 -13.27 -15.26 -15.97
CA VAL A 211 -13.56 -14.75 -14.62
C VAL A 211 -15.00 -14.25 -14.65
N ASP A 212 -15.92 -15.22 -14.75
CA ASP A 212 -17.34 -14.94 -14.68
C ASP A 212 -17.60 -14.43 -13.25
N ARG A 213 -17.76 -13.10 -13.20
CA ARG A 213 -18.38 -12.27 -12.16
C ARG A 213 -17.48 -11.57 -11.13
N GLY A 214 -16.20 -11.92 -10.93
CA GLY A 214 -15.36 -11.31 -9.86
C GLY A 214 -14.14 -10.51 -10.31
N THR A 215 -13.70 -9.55 -9.50
CA THR A 215 -12.47 -8.76 -9.73
C THR A 215 -11.47 -8.95 -8.59
N ILE A 216 -10.16 -8.98 -8.89
CA ILE A 216 -9.10 -9.03 -7.88
C ILE A 216 -8.46 -7.66 -7.75
N SER A 217 -8.30 -7.20 -6.50
CA SER A 217 -7.62 -5.97 -6.15
C SER A 217 -6.54 -6.20 -5.10
N LEU A 218 -5.35 -5.65 -5.32
CA LEU A 218 -4.24 -5.65 -4.38
C LEU A 218 -4.23 -4.31 -3.64
N LEU A 219 -4.30 -4.33 -2.32
CA LEU A 219 -4.16 -3.12 -1.52
C LEU A 219 -2.71 -3.00 -1.05
N ASP A 220 -2.00 -1.99 -1.57
CA ASP A 220 -0.66 -1.63 -1.12
C ASP A 220 -0.74 -0.81 0.17
N THR A 221 -0.19 -1.34 1.27
CA THR A 221 -0.29 -0.71 2.59
C THR A 221 1.01 -0.06 3.06
N PRO A 222 1.00 1.11 3.74
CA PRO A 222 2.20 1.70 4.34
C PRO A 222 3.03 0.74 5.21
N GLY A 223 4.35 0.83 5.12
CA GLY A 223 5.35 0.16 5.94
C GLY A 223 5.63 0.88 7.26
N PRO A 224 6.46 0.28 8.14
CA PRO A 224 6.58 0.75 9.52
C PRO A 224 7.26 2.10 9.72
N ASN A 225 8.32 2.41 9.00
CA ASN A 225 8.95 3.73 9.13
C ASN A 225 8.17 4.84 8.41
N GLU A 226 7.04 4.52 7.78
CA GLU A 226 6.07 5.50 7.27
C GLU A 226 5.07 5.92 8.38
N TYR A 227 5.15 5.32 9.58
CA TYR A 227 4.36 5.65 10.79
C TYR A 227 4.70 7.01 11.43
N GLY A 228 5.35 7.94 10.74
CA GLY A 228 5.52 9.32 11.24
C GLY A 228 4.19 10.03 11.58
N GLN A 229 3.05 9.45 11.17
CA GLN A 229 1.66 9.84 11.46
C GLN A 229 1.11 9.30 12.80
N GLY A 230 1.89 8.53 13.57
CA GLY A 230 1.45 7.95 14.85
C GLY A 230 0.30 6.94 14.75
N ASP A 231 -0.51 6.86 15.81
CA ASP A 231 -1.60 5.87 16.02
C ASP A 231 -2.73 5.93 14.98
N LYS A 232 -2.93 7.05 14.29
CA LYS A 232 -4.07 7.23 13.36
C LYS A 232 -3.87 6.47 12.05
N LEU A 233 -2.66 6.52 11.48
CA LEU A 233 -2.33 5.72 10.28
C LEU A 233 -2.38 4.22 10.59
N ARG A 234 -1.94 3.83 11.80
CA ARG A 234 -2.06 2.46 12.31
C ARG A 234 -3.53 2.01 12.36
N LYS A 235 -4.44 2.82 12.92
CA LYS A 235 -5.87 2.50 12.97
C LYS A 235 -6.50 2.31 11.59
N ILE A 236 -6.12 3.13 10.62
CA ILE A 236 -6.65 3.01 9.25
C ILE A 236 -6.09 1.77 8.57
N LEU A 237 -4.80 1.48 8.74
CA LEU A 237 -4.20 0.24 8.27
C LEU A 237 -4.90 -0.99 8.87
N GLU A 238 -5.10 -1.01 10.19
CA GLU A 238 -5.82 -2.07 10.89
C GLU A 238 -7.26 -2.23 10.39
N ALA A 239 -7.95 -1.12 10.10
CA ALA A 239 -9.29 -1.14 9.52
C ALA A 239 -9.30 -1.71 8.10
N GLN A 240 -8.30 -1.39 7.27
CA GLN A 240 -8.19 -1.95 5.92
C GLN A 240 -7.84 -3.44 5.93
N ILE A 241 -6.92 -3.86 6.80
CA ILE A 241 -6.56 -5.27 6.99
C ILE A 241 -7.78 -6.07 7.47
N ALA A 242 -8.53 -5.55 8.46
CA ALA A 242 -9.72 -6.21 8.98
C ALA A 242 -10.79 -6.41 7.90
N ARG A 243 -10.90 -5.47 6.95
CA ARG A 243 -11.86 -5.51 5.84
C ARG A 243 -11.35 -6.28 4.62
N ALA A 244 -10.07 -6.63 4.52
CA ALA A 244 -9.55 -7.34 3.35
C ALA A 244 -10.11 -8.77 3.26
N SER A 245 -10.34 -9.26 2.05
CA SER A 245 -10.77 -10.65 1.83
C SER A 245 -9.69 -11.64 2.24
N ALA A 246 -8.43 -11.27 1.99
CA ALA A 246 -7.25 -12.00 2.46
C ALA A 246 -6.10 -11.04 2.73
N VAL A 247 -5.11 -11.51 3.50
CA VAL A 247 -3.91 -10.74 3.84
C VAL A 247 -2.69 -11.50 3.35
N LEU A 248 -1.86 -10.82 2.57
CA LEU A 248 -0.59 -11.32 2.08
C LEU A 248 0.55 -10.63 2.85
N MET A 249 1.16 -11.35 3.76
CA MET A 249 2.28 -10.85 4.54
C MET A 249 3.60 -11.15 3.83
N ILE A 250 4.48 -10.14 3.73
CA ILE A 250 5.78 -10.25 3.07
C ILE A 250 6.88 -10.10 4.12
N VAL A 251 7.73 -11.12 4.21
CA VAL A 251 8.86 -11.19 5.15
C VAL A 251 10.15 -11.35 4.37
N ASN A 252 11.21 -10.68 4.81
CA ASN A 252 12.54 -10.85 4.26
C ASN A 252 13.20 -12.10 4.84
N TYR A 253 13.59 -13.04 3.99
CA TYR A 253 14.29 -14.27 4.37
C TYR A 253 15.51 -14.02 5.29
N ASN A 254 16.32 -13.01 4.96
CA ASN A 254 17.55 -12.73 5.71
C ASN A 254 17.29 -12.19 7.12
N ASN A 255 16.10 -11.63 7.37
CA ASN A 255 15.76 -10.94 8.62
C ASN A 255 14.72 -11.70 9.44
N LEU A 256 14.43 -12.96 9.10
CA LEU A 256 13.42 -13.79 9.77
C LEU A 256 13.61 -13.87 11.29
N LYS A 257 14.87 -13.93 11.77
CA LYS A 257 15.21 -14.14 13.19
C LYS A 257 15.46 -12.87 14.00
N CYS A 258 15.77 -11.74 13.35
CA CYS A 258 16.34 -10.57 14.05
C CYS A 258 15.38 -9.38 14.18
N GLU A 259 14.57 -9.10 13.16
CA GLU A 259 13.70 -7.91 13.13
C GLU A 259 12.22 -8.28 12.97
N ALA A 260 11.96 -9.43 12.33
CA ALA A 260 10.62 -9.83 11.93
C ALA A 260 9.74 -10.26 13.12
N GLU A 261 10.28 -10.95 14.12
CA GLU A 261 9.45 -11.57 15.18
C GLU A 261 8.68 -10.54 16.02
N GLY A 262 9.30 -9.45 16.48
CA GLY A 262 8.65 -8.47 17.34
C GLY A 262 7.66 -7.58 16.58
N GLU A 263 8.07 -7.07 15.42
CA GLU A 263 7.28 -6.12 14.63
C GLU A 263 6.10 -6.80 13.91
N ILE A 264 6.28 -8.03 13.42
CA ILE A 264 5.18 -8.82 12.85
C ILE A 264 4.20 -9.20 13.94
N ARG A 265 4.70 -9.60 15.12
CA ARG A 265 3.86 -9.95 16.25
C ARG A 265 3.04 -8.75 16.71
N GLU A 266 3.64 -7.57 16.90
CA GLU A 266 2.90 -6.35 17.27
C GLU A 266 1.82 -5.98 16.24
N ARG A 267 2.10 -6.19 14.94
CA ARG A 267 1.13 -5.96 13.85
C ARG A 267 -0.03 -6.94 13.84
N LEU A 268 0.17 -8.16 14.33
CA LEU A 268 -0.83 -9.22 14.32
C LEU A 268 -1.50 -9.41 15.69
N GLU A 269 -0.90 -8.99 16.79
CA GLU A 269 -1.37 -9.22 18.18
C GLU A 269 -2.76 -8.63 18.46
N GLY A 270 -3.21 -7.63 17.69
CA GLY A 270 -4.58 -7.10 17.78
C GLY A 270 -5.64 -7.85 16.97
N GLN A 271 -5.24 -8.70 16.00
CA GLN A 271 -6.15 -9.32 15.02
C GLN A 271 -5.84 -10.79 14.70
N ALA A 272 -4.90 -11.42 15.41
CA ALA A 272 -4.38 -12.76 15.12
C ALA A 272 -5.48 -13.84 15.03
N GLY A 273 -6.54 -13.73 15.84
CA GLY A 273 -7.71 -14.63 15.76
C GLY A 273 -8.67 -14.36 14.59
N LEU A 274 -8.66 -13.15 14.02
CA LEU A 274 -9.57 -12.72 12.93
C LEU A 274 -8.94 -12.83 11.53
N ILE A 275 -7.63 -13.02 11.45
CA ILE A 275 -6.90 -13.05 10.16
C ILE A 275 -6.28 -14.41 9.88
N SER A 276 -6.04 -15.25 10.89
CA SER A 276 -5.47 -16.62 10.76
C SER A 276 -5.97 -17.38 9.53
N ASP A 277 -7.29 -17.49 9.36
CA ASP A 277 -7.91 -18.26 8.27
C ASP A 277 -7.79 -17.63 6.88
N ARG A 278 -7.35 -16.37 6.78
CA ARG A 278 -7.18 -15.61 5.53
C ARG A 278 -5.78 -15.01 5.37
N LEU A 279 -4.81 -15.45 6.17
CA LEU A 279 -3.43 -15.00 6.14
C LEU A 279 -2.57 -15.93 5.28
N PHE A 280 -1.85 -15.35 4.34
CA PHE A 280 -0.82 -15.98 3.53
C PHE A 280 0.50 -15.26 3.75
N THR A 281 1.61 -15.99 3.72
CA THR A 281 2.94 -15.41 3.92
C THR A 281 3.85 -15.70 2.74
N ILE A 282 4.46 -14.67 2.17
CA ILE A 282 5.58 -14.78 1.24
C ILE A 282 6.87 -14.50 2.00
N VAL A 283 7.78 -15.48 1.98
CA VAL A 283 9.15 -15.31 2.46
C VAL A 283 10.00 -14.91 1.26
N ASN A 284 10.15 -13.60 1.07
CA ASN A 284 10.81 -13.00 -0.07
C ASN A 284 12.34 -13.03 0.09
N LYS A 285 13.06 -12.85 -1.03
CA LYS A 285 14.51 -12.93 -1.14
C LYS A 285 15.06 -14.33 -0.81
N PHE A 286 14.25 -15.36 -1.03
CA PHE A 286 14.66 -16.74 -0.82
C PHE A 286 15.78 -17.17 -1.79
N ASP A 287 15.93 -16.47 -2.92
CA ASP A 287 17.07 -16.61 -3.84
C ASP A 287 18.42 -16.28 -3.20
N GLN A 288 18.44 -15.58 -2.06
CA GLN A 288 19.66 -15.19 -1.35
C GLN A 288 20.13 -16.24 -0.34
N LYS A 289 19.48 -17.40 -0.28
CA LYS A 289 19.88 -18.49 0.62
C LYS A 289 21.25 -19.04 0.24
N ASP A 290 22.06 -19.31 1.26
CA ASP A 290 23.34 -20.00 1.10
C ASP A 290 23.26 -21.44 1.62
N ALA A 291 24.38 -22.17 1.54
CA ALA A 291 24.47 -23.57 1.96
C ALA A 291 24.21 -23.82 3.46
N ASN A 292 24.28 -22.77 4.30
CA ASN A 292 24.10 -22.86 5.75
C ASN A 292 22.75 -22.26 6.20
N SER A 293 21.95 -21.76 5.27
CA SER A 293 20.69 -21.11 5.56
C SER A 293 19.53 -22.11 5.54
N MET A 294 18.38 -21.74 6.13
CA MET A 294 17.20 -22.63 6.22
C MET A 294 16.69 -23.01 4.83
N ASP A 295 16.40 -24.29 4.61
CA ASP A 295 15.77 -24.75 3.37
C ASP A 295 14.28 -24.38 3.30
N GLU A 296 13.60 -24.75 2.21
CA GLU A 296 12.21 -24.39 1.99
C GLU A 296 11.27 -24.94 3.07
N ASN A 297 11.48 -26.18 3.51
CA ASN A 297 10.64 -26.83 4.51
C ASN A 297 10.92 -26.25 5.90
N GLU A 298 12.19 -26.02 6.23
CA GLU A 298 12.59 -25.38 7.47
C GLU A 298 12.01 -23.97 7.60
N VAL A 299 12.03 -23.18 6.51
CA VAL A 299 11.40 -21.86 6.46
C VAL A 299 9.91 -21.94 6.69
N LYS A 300 9.20 -22.82 5.97
CA LYS A 300 7.76 -23.02 6.10
C LYS A 300 7.39 -23.38 7.54
N GLN A 301 8.13 -24.30 8.14
CA GLN A 301 7.92 -24.73 9.52
C GLN A 301 8.22 -23.61 10.52
N TYR A 302 9.33 -22.89 10.35
CA TYR A 302 9.71 -21.78 11.23
C TYR A 302 8.67 -20.66 11.20
N VAL A 303 8.22 -20.26 10.01
CA VAL A 303 7.22 -19.21 9.87
C VAL A 303 5.88 -19.65 10.48
N ALA A 304 5.40 -20.85 10.15
CA ALA A 304 4.13 -21.34 10.67
C ALA A 304 4.15 -21.54 12.20
N THR A 305 5.21 -22.14 12.73
CA THR A 305 5.28 -22.55 14.15
C THR A 305 5.83 -21.46 15.06
N THR A 306 6.93 -20.81 14.67
CA THR A 306 7.65 -19.87 15.54
C THR A 306 7.13 -18.46 15.36
N LEU A 307 7.16 -17.96 14.11
CA LEU A 307 6.79 -16.59 13.81
C LEU A 307 5.28 -16.36 14.03
N MET A 308 4.47 -17.31 13.56
CA MET A 308 3.01 -17.24 13.60
C MET A 308 2.37 -18.00 14.75
N GLN A 309 3.17 -18.69 15.58
CA GLN A 309 2.68 -19.44 16.75
C GLN A 309 1.57 -20.46 16.42
N GLY A 310 1.60 -21.05 15.23
CA GLY A 310 0.58 -21.99 14.77
C GLY A 310 -0.69 -21.36 14.21
N ASN A 311 -0.76 -20.03 14.11
CA ASN A 311 -1.91 -19.32 13.51
C ASN A 311 -1.97 -19.40 11.98
N ILE A 312 -1.00 -20.04 11.32
CA ILE A 312 -1.10 -20.37 9.90
C ILE A 312 -0.52 -21.76 9.64
N SER A 313 -1.04 -22.42 8.61
CA SER A 313 -0.48 -23.68 8.10
C SER A 313 0.75 -23.44 7.23
N GLN A 314 1.64 -24.43 7.17
CA GLN A 314 2.81 -24.42 6.29
C GLN A 314 2.43 -24.28 4.81
N GLU A 315 1.27 -24.80 4.40
CA GLU A 315 0.73 -24.68 3.04
C GLU A 315 0.45 -23.23 2.60
N ARG A 316 0.35 -22.30 3.54
CA ARG A 316 0.12 -20.87 3.28
C ARG A 316 1.40 -20.04 3.36
N VAL A 317 2.55 -20.69 3.50
CA VAL A 317 3.87 -20.06 3.51
C VAL A 317 4.57 -20.38 2.20
N TYR A 318 4.95 -19.34 1.48
CA TYR A 318 5.55 -19.42 0.14
C TYR A 318 6.93 -18.75 0.14
N PRO A 319 8.03 -19.53 0.26
CA PRO A 319 9.36 -19.03 -0.03
C PRO A 319 9.48 -18.66 -1.51
N ALA A 320 9.86 -17.42 -1.80
CA ALA A 320 9.85 -16.90 -3.15
C ALA A 320 10.92 -15.81 -3.39
N SER A 321 11.13 -15.49 -4.66
CA SER A 321 11.91 -14.34 -5.09
C SER A 321 11.05 -13.39 -5.93
N ALA A 322 10.59 -12.30 -5.32
CA ALA A 322 9.85 -11.27 -6.03
C ALA A 322 10.68 -10.61 -7.12
N ARG A 323 12.01 -10.47 -6.91
CA ARG A 323 12.93 -9.92 -7.91
C ARG A 323 12.98 -10.80 -9.15
N ASN A 324 13.18 -12.10 -8.99
CA ASN A 324 13.25 -13.02 -10.13
C ASN A 324 11.91 -13.09 -10.85
N GLY A 325 10.80 -13.15 -10.10
CA GLY A 325 9.45 -13.13 -10.69
C GLY A 325 9.18 -11.86 -11.49
N TYR A 326 9.54 -10.70 -10.94
CA TYR A 326 9.42 -9.42 -11.64
C TYR A 326 10.24 -9.37 -12.93
N LEU A 327 11.52 -9.74 -12.88
CA LEU A 327 12.41 -9.72 -14.05
C LEU A 327 11.95 -10.70 -15.14
N ALA A 328 11.51 -11.90 -14.76
CA ALA A 328 10.97 -12.88 -15.70
C ALA A 328 9.70 -12.37 -16.39
N ASN A 329 8.80 -11.71 -15.64
CA ASN A 329 7.58 -11.14 -16.21
C ASN A 329 7.86 -9.96 -17.14
N ARG A 330 8.77 -9.07 -16.75
CA ARG A 330 9.21 -7.95 -17.60
C ARG A 330 9.83 -8.46 -18.89
N ALA A 331 10.73 -9.44 -18.82
CA ALA A 331 11.34 -10.08 -19.99
C ALA A 331 10.29 -10.71 -20.91
N LYS A 332 9.34 -11.46 -20.33
CA LYS A 332 8.25 -12.10 -21.09
C LYS A 332 7.37 -11.08 -21.81
N GLN A 333 7.01 -9.98 -21.15
CA GLN A 333 6.21 -8.92 -21.75
C GLN A 333 6.92 -8.23 -22.91
N GLU A 334 8.22 -7.93 -22.77
CA GLU A 334 9.01 -7.33 -23.84
C GLU A 334 9.10 -8.25 -25.05
N ILE A 335 9.31 -9.55 -24.83
CA ILE A 335 9.33 -10.55 -25.91
C ILE A 335 7.94 -10.67 -26.58
N GLU A 336 6.85 -10.70 -25.80
CA GLU A 336 5.50 -10.77 -26.34
C GLU A 336 5.12 -9.53 -27.16
N LYS A 337 5.58 -8.35 -26.74
CA LYS A 337 5.24 -7.07 -27.37
C LYS A 337 6.13 -6.74 -28.58
N ASN A 338 7.44 -6.92 -28.43
CA ASN A 338 8.45 -6.45 -29.38
C ASN A 338 9.13 -7.60 -30.14
N GLY A 339 9.01 -8.84 -29.66
CA GLY A 339 9.64 -10.03 -30.26
C GLY A 339 11.10 -10.25 -29.82
N TYR A 340 11.67 -9.33 -29.05
CA TYR A 340 13.04 -9.39 -28.53
C TYR A 340 13.15 -8.62 -27.21
N LEU A 341 14.17 -8.92 -26.41
CA LEU A 341 14.53 -8.09 -25.25
C LEU A 341 15.18 -6.79 -25.74
N PRO A 342 14.85 -5.63 -25.16
CA PRO A 342 15.48 -4.38 -25.57
C PRO A 342 17.01 -4.42 -25.41
N ASP A 343 17.71 -3.47 -26.04
CA ASP A 343 19.13 -3.24 -25.71
C ASP A 343 19.24 -2.78 -24.25
N ASP A 344 20.39 -3.05 -23.61
CA ASP A 344 20.60 -2.66 -22.22
C ASP A 344 20.33 -1.15 -22.05
N ASP A 345 19.34 -0.83 -21.21
CA ASP A 345 18.85 0.51 -21.00
C ASP A 345 19.55 1.16 -19.80
N GLU A 346 19.30 2.46 -19.57
CA GLU A 346 19.84 3.16 -18.39
C GLU A 346 19.38 2.54 -17.04
N GLN A 347 18.43 1.60 -17.03
CA GLN A 347 17.91 0.96 -15.82
C GLN A 347 18.62 -0.36 -15.49
N GLY A 348 19.43 -0.93 -16.40
CA GLY A 348 20.31 -2.09 -16.16
C GLY A 348 19.59 -3.40 -15.80
N TRP A 349 18.27 -3.47 -16.01
CA TRP A 349 17.48 -4.63 -15.60
C TRP A 349 17.71 -5.85 -16.51
N ILE A 350 18.16 -5.62 -17.76
CA ILE A 350 18.42 -6.66 -18.75
C ILE A 350 19.68 -7.42 -18.38
N ASP A 351 20.74 -6.69 -18.01
CA ASP A 351 21.95 -7.24 -17.41
C ASP A 351 21.64 -8.08 -16.16
N ASP A 352 20.78 -7.55 -15.29
CA ASP A 352 20.32 -8.24 -14.08
C ASP A 352 19.57 -9.53 -14.41
N PHE A 353 18.66 -9.50 -15.39
CA PHE A 353 17.94 -10.67 -15.86
C PHE A 353 18.90 -11.70 -16.48
N GLY A 354 19.82 -11.24 -17.32
CA GLY A 354 20.81 -12.08 -18.01
C GLY A 354 21.67 -12.86 -17.01
N LYS A 355 22.19 -12.19 -15.99
CA LYS A 355 22.99 -12.82 -14.92
C LYS A 355 22.24 -13.91 -14.17
N ILE A 356 20.94 -13.72 -13.94
CA ILE A 356 20.10 -14.69 -13.22
C ILE A 356 19.74 -15.87 -14.12
N ALA A 357 19.37 -15.59 -15.38
CA ALA A 357 18.85 -16.60 -16.30
C ALA A 357 19.95 -17.46 -16.93
N PHE A 358 21.14 -16.88 -17.18
CA PHE A 358 22.18 -17.51 -17.99
C PHE A 358 23.54 -17.65 -17.29
N GLY A 359 23.74 -17.00 -16.13
CA GLY A 359 25.02 -16.99 -15.40
C GLY A 359 25.96 -15.90 -15.88
#